data_AF-A0A8J3I3I0-F1
#
_entry.id   AF-A0A8J3I3I0-F1
#
_cell.length_a   1.000
_cell.length_b   1.000
_cell.length_c   1.000
_cell.angle_alpha   90.00
_cell.angle_beta   90.00
_cell.angle_gamma   90.00
#
_symmetry.space_group_name_H-M   'P 1'
#
loop_
_entity.id
_entity.type
_entity.pdbx_description
1 polymer ?
#
loop_
_entity_poly.entity_id
_entity_poly.type
_entity_poly.pdbx_seq_one_letter_code
_entity_poly.pdbx_strand_id
1 'polypeptide(L)'
;MSDTPAQEQNGAEQLPSMDPNFRPITRTERRNIWLKEYGEQDIALQFWIKLAEQTNQEFPVMLQMSGQLIFGSIISTLTYARFHIELYEEMYRQEDPDTADFLREFYTNLVPPADQPEVGPAGLPVLFEYVHLRNITILSGGHKTKLPYWRGRLNAIEAFVLGATTE
;
A
#
# COMPACT_ATOMS: atom_id res chain seq x y z
N MET A 1 -36.61 -43.40 42.61
CA MET A 1 -35.65 -42.99 43.66
C MET A 1 -34.26 -43.16 43.07
N SER A 2 -33.44 -42.15 42.82
CA SER A 2 -33.59 -40.70 42.91
C SER A 2 -32.54 -40.11 41.98
N ASP A 3 -32.86 -38.94 41.43
CA ASP A 3 -32.02 -38.09 40.60
C ASP A 3 -30.67 -37.75 41.25
N THR A 4 -29.62 -37.67 40.44
CA THR A 4 -28.55 -36.68 40.61
C THR A 4 -27.90 -36.41 39.25
N PRO A 5 -28.08 -35.22 38.64
CA PRO A 5 -27.26 -34.79 37.52
C PRO A 5 -25.98 -34.11 38.04
N ALA A 6 -24.82 -34.61 37.63
CA ALA A 6 -23.56 -33.91 37.81
C ALA A 6 -23.50 -32.73 36.84
N GLN A 7 -23.36 -31.52 37.39
CA GLN A 7 -23.05 -30.30 36.66
C GLN A 7 -21.66 -30.43 36.02
N GLU A 8 -21.59 -30.48 34.69
CA GLU A 8 -20.37 -30.15 33.97
C GLU A 8 -20.33 -28.64 33.71
N GLN A 9 -19.22 -28.06 34.16
CA GLN A 9 -18.93 -26.65 34.20
C GLN A 9 -18.73 -26.10 32.78
N ASN A 10 -19.57 -25.14 32.39
CA ASN A 10 -19.29 -24.23 31.29
C ASN A 10 -18.05 -23.39 31.64
N GLY A 11 -16.91 -23.74 31.08
CA GLY A 11 -15.74 -22.88 30.97
C GLY A 11 -16.02 -21.75 29.98
N ALA A 12 -16.80 -20.76 30.41
CA ALA A 12 -16.92 -19.51 29.69
C ALA A 12 -15.59 -18.76 29.84
N GLU A 13 -14.83 -18.66 28.74
CA GLU A 13 -13.69 -17.76 28.62
C GLU A 13 -14.12 -16.37 29.12
N GLN A 14 -13.57 -15.93 30.24
CA GLN A 14 -13.75 -14.57 30.72
C GLN A 14 -13.10 -13.65 29.70
N LEU A 15 -13.94 -12.99 28.89
CA LEU A 15 -13.53 -11.84 28.10
C LEU A 15 -12.80 -10.85 29.03
N PRO A 16 -11.62 -10.35 28.64
CA PRO A 16 -10.89 -9.40 29.47
C PRO A 16 -11.81 -8.24 29.84
N SER A 17 -11.77 -7.83 31.12
CA SER A 17 -12.61 -6.75 31.64
C SER A 17 -12.40 -5.50 30.78
N MET A 18 -13.42 -5.13 29.99
CA MET A 18 -13.40 -3.87 29.25
C MET A 18 -13.22 -2.76 30.27
N ASP A 19 -12.21 -1.90 30.03
CA ASP A 19 -11.99 -0.70 30.85
C ASP A 19 -13.33 0.05 30.96
N PRO A 20 -13.83 0.35 32.17
CA PRO A 20 -15.08 1.06 32.35
C PRO A 20 -15.10 2.46 31.71
N ASN A 21 -13.94 2.99 31.32
CA ASN A 21 -13.80 4.24 30.57
C ASN A 21 -13.62 4.05 29.06
N PHE A 22 -13.68 2.82 28.55
CA PHE A 22 -13.61 2.57 27.11
C PHE A 22 -14.86 3.12 26.43
N ARG A 23 -14.70 4.23 25.71
CA ARG A 23 -15.69 4.67 24.72
C ARG A 23 -15.16 4.42 23.32
N PRO A 24 -15.96 3.82 22.43
CA PRO A 24 -15.63 3.75 21.01
C PRO A 24 -15.39 5.17 20.46
N ILE A 25 -14.33 5.35 19.68
CA ILE A 25 -14.07 6.62 18.98
C ILE A 25 -15.24 6.96 18.06
N THR A 26 -15.71 8.21 18.13
CA THR A 26 -16.75 8.70 17.23
C THR A 26 -16.20 8.83 15.80
N ARG A 27 -17.09 8.87 14.81
CA ARG A 27 -16.72 9.10 13.40
C ARG A 27 -15.90 10.39 13.22
N THR A 28 -16.28 11.46 13.93
CA THR A 28 -15.60 12.76 13.85
C THR A 28 -14.19 12.69 14.46
N GLU A 29 -14.03 12.02 15.60
CA GLU A 29 -12.72 11.81 16.23
C GLU A 29 -11.81 10.98 15.33
N ARG A 30 -12.33 9.90 14.73
CA ARG A 30 -11.58 9.10 13.77
C ARG A 30 -11.11 9.92 12.58
N ARG A 31 -11.97 10.79 12.02
CA ARG A 31 -11.60 11.72 10.94
C ARG A 31 -10.50 12.70 11.39
N ASN A 32 -10.62 13.27 12.58
CA ASN A 32 -9.64 14.24 13.08
C ASN A 32 -8.28 13.60 13.36
N ILE A 33 -8.25 12.39 13.93
CA ILE A 33 -7.02 11.61 14.09
C ILE A 33 -6.44 11.32 12.71
N TRP A 34 -7.25 10.88 11.76
CA TRP A 34 -6.79 10.57 10.42
C TRP A 34 -6.22 11.80 9.69
N LEU A 35 -6.87 12.96 9.76
CA LEU A 35 -6.34 14.21 9.21
C LEU A 35 -5.08 14.71 9.92
N LYS A 36 -4.91 14.41 11.22
CA LYS A 36 -3.74 14.80 11.99
C LYS A 36 -2.55 13.90 11.69
N GLU A 37 -2.75 12.59 11.72
CA GLU A 37 -1.69 11.59 11.50
C GLU A 37 -1.27 11.51 10.02
N TYR A 38 -2.17 11.90 9.10
CA TYR A 38 -1.95 11.76 7.65
C TYR A 38 -2.16 13.05 6.84
N GLY A 39 -2.19 14.21 7.51
CA GLY A 39 -2.52 15.49 6.86
C GLY A 39 -1.55 15.93 5.75
N GLU A 40 -0.34 15.38 5.74
CA GLU A 40 0.66 15.63 4.68
C GLU A 40 0.46 14.75 3.43
N GLN A 41 -0.42 13.76 3.49
CA GLN A 41 -0.65 12.83 2.38
C GLN A 41 -1.96 13.14 1.67
N ASP A 42 -1.93 13.12 0.33
CA ASP A 42 -3.13 13.34 -0.47
C ASP A 42 -4.10 12.15 -0.35
N ILE A 43 -5.19 12.39 0.35
CA ILE A 43 -6.28 11.45 0.65
C ILE A 43 -6.88 10.85 -0.62
N ALA A 44 -7.05 11.67 -1.64
CA ALA A 44 -7.67 11.24 -2.88
C ALA A 44 -6.70 10.33 -3.64
N LEU A 45 -5.42 10.68 -3.71
CA LEU A 45 -4.40 9.83 -4.32
C LEU A 45 -4.24 8.49 -3.59
N GLN A 46 -4.27 8.49 -2.25
CA GLN A 46 -4.27 7.28 -1.42
C GLN A 46 -5.41 6.32 -1.82
N PHE A 47 -6.60 6.85 -2.10
CA PHE A 47 -7.74 6.03 -2.52
C PHE A 47 -7.50 5.33 -3.86
N TRP A 48 -6.92 6.04 -4.84
CA TRP A 48 -6.60 5.45 -6.15
C TRP A 48 -5.54 4.37 -6.08
N ILE A 49 -4.54 4.56 -5.23
CA ILE A 49 -3.51 3.55 -5.00
C ILE A 49 -4.12 2.33 -4.33
N LYS A 50 -4.92 2.54 -3.28
CA LYS A 50 -5.66 1.45 -2.65
C LYS A 50 -6.52 0.67 -3.64
N LEU A 51 -7.20 1.37 -4.56
CA LEU A 51 -8.01 0.74 -5.59
C LEU A 51 -7.17 -0.10 -6.55
N ALA A 52 -6.01 0.41 -6.97
CA ALA A 52 -5.05 -0.35 -7.81
C ALA A 52 -4.54 -1.61 -7.10
N GLU A 53 -4.21 -1.52 -5.81
CA GLU A 53 -3.77 -2.66 -5.01
C GLU A 53 -4.84 -3.74 -4.87
N GLN A 54 -6.10 -3.33 -4.62
CA GLN A 54 -7.20 -4.27 -4.37
C GLN A 54 -7.73 -4.95 -5.64
N THR A 55 -7.73 -4.22 -6.77
CA THR A 55 -8.34 -4.70 -8.01
C THR A 55 -7.32 -5.18 -9.03
N ASN A 56 -6.03 -4.90 -8.81
CA ASN A 56 -4.96 -5.08 -9.77
C ASN A 56 -5.23 -4.39 -11.12
N GLN A 57 -6.09 -3.35 -11.11
CA GLN A 57 -6.35 -2.48 -12.25
C GLN A 57 -5.34 -1.34 -12.30
N GLU A 58 -5.30 -0.69 -13.46
CA GLU A 58 -4.36 0.39 -13.71
C GLU A 58 -5.06 1.69 -14.05
N PHE A 59 -4.52 2.77 -13.51
CA PHE A 59 -5.13 4.08 -13.63
C PHE A 59 -4.14 5.07 -14.25
N PRO A 60 -4.40 5.56 -15.47
CA PRO A 60 -3.58 6.60 -16.07
C PRO A 60 -3.55 7.84 -15.18
N VAL A 61 -2.35 8.38 -14.97
CA VAL A 61 -2.12 9.51 -14.08
C VAL A 61 -1.01 10.41 -14.63
N MET A 62 -1.12 11.70 -14.32
CA MET A 62 -0.01 12.65 -14.32
C MET A 62 0.23 13.07 -12.87
N LEU A 63 1.49 13.04 -12.44
CA LEU A 63 1.95 13.53 -11.15
C LEU A 63 2.85 14.75 -11.37
N GLN A 64 2.69 15.77 -10.54
CA GLN A 64 3.62 16.89 -10.46
C GLN A 64 4.53 16.72 -9.24
N MET A 65 5.84 16.76 -9.46
CA MET A 65 6.85 16.61 -8.40
C MET A 65 8.07 17.49 -8.68
N SER A 66 8.37 18.46 -7.80
CA SER A 66 9.60 19.25 -7.87
C SER A 66 9.87 19.85 -9.27
N GLY A 67 8.84 20.42 -9.89
CA GLY A 67 8.92 20.99 -11.25
C GLY A 67 8.98 19.97 -12.39
N GLN A 68 8.78 18.68 -12.10
CA GLN A 68 8.69 17.61 -13.10
C GLN A 68 7.25 17.17 -13.27
N LEU A 69 6.88 16.77 -14.49
CA LEU A 69 5.63 16.09 -14.79
C LEU A 69 5.92 14.63 -15.10
N ILE A 70 5.30 13.72 -14.36
CA ILE A 70 5.47 12.29 -14.48
C ILE A 70 4.15 11.70 -14.94
N PHE A 71 4.13 11.16 -16.16
CA PHE A 71 2.97 10.50 -16.74
C PHE A 71 3.18 8.99 -16.69
N GLY A 72 2.12 8.23 -16.45
CA GLY A 72 2.15 6.78 -16.46
C GLY A 72 0.83 6.19 -16.00
N SER A 73 0.82 4.90 -15.68
CA SER A 73 -0.32 4.25 -15.04
C SER A 73 0.04 3.80 -13.64
N ILE A 74 -0.79 4.13 -12.65
CA ILE A 74 -0.71 3.57 -11.30
C ILE A 74 -0.90 2.06 -11.39
N ILE A 75 -0.04 1.32 -10.71
CA ILE A 75 -0.07 -0.15 -10.61
C ILE A 75 0.00 -0.58 -9.14
N SER A 76 -0.35 -1.84 -8.88
CA SER A 76 -0.17 -2.46 -7.57
C SER A 76 1.31 -2.71 -7.25
N THR A 77 1.63 -2.78 -5.96
CA THR A 77 2.94 -3.14 -5.41
C THR A 77 3.32 -4.55 -5.84
N LEU A 78 2.35 -5.47 -5.92
CA LEU A 78 2.55 -6.81 -6.48
C LEU A 78 3.04 -6.76 -7.93
N THR A 79 2.41 -5.94 -8.78
CA THR A 79 2.82 -5.78 -10.19
C THR A 79 4.23 -5.19 -10.28
N TYR A 80 4.52 -4.17 -9.47
CA TYR A 80 5.84 -3.56 -9.39
C TYR A 80 6.93 -4.56 -8.95
N ALA A 81 6.65 -5.34 -7.91
CA ALA A 81 7.58 -6.32 -7.35
C ALA A 81 7.88 -7.45 -8.35
N ARG A 82 6.83 -8.03 -8.99
CA ARG A 82 7.00 -9.11 -9.97
C ARG A 82 7.93 -8.72 -11.11
N PHE A 83 7.76 -7.51 -11.66
CA PHE A 83 8.63 -7.04 -12.73
C PHE A 83 10.11 -7.02 -12.32
N HIS A 84 10.43 -6.49 -11.13
CA HIS A 84 11.83 -6.41 -10.70
C HIS A 84 12.39 -7.79 -10.36
N ILE A 85 11.58 -8.68 -9.78
CA ILE A 85 11.97 -10.07 -9.56
C ILE A 85 12.33 -10.71 -10.90
N GLU A 86 11.44 -10.68 -11.89
CA GLU A 86 11.66 -11.27 -13.21
C GLU A 86 12.90 -10.68 -13.89
N LEU A 87 13.04 -9.35 -13.87
CA LEU A 87 14.21 -8.66 -14.44
C LEU A 87 15.52 -9.14 -13.80
N TYR A 88 15.58 -9.22 -12.48
CA TYR A 88 16.82 -9.58 -11.79
C TYR A 88 17.09 -11.09 -11.78
N GLU A 89 16.06 -11.92 -11.86
CA GLU A 89 16.21 -13.34 -12.18
C GLU A 89 16.92 -13.52 -13.52
N GLU A 90 16.45 -12.85 -14.57
CA GLU A 90 17.06 -12.95 -15.90
C GLU A 90 18.49 -12.43 -15.92
N MET A 91 18.78 -11.35 -15.19
CA MET A 91 20.10 -10.72 -15.18
C MET A 91 21.14 -11.50 -14.38
N TYR A 92 20.79 -12.02 -13.19
CA TYR A 92 21.80 -12.50 -12.23
C TYR A 92 21.80 -14.00 -12.02
N ARG A 93 20.73 -14.74 -12.35
CA ARG A 93 20.59 -16.15 -11.94
C ARG A 93 21.74 -17.07 -12.38
N GLN A 94 22.39 -16.79 -13.51
CA GLN A 94 23.50 -17.60 -14.03
C GLN A 94 24.87 -17.19 -13.48
N GLU A 95 25.08 -15.88 -13.28
CA GLU A 95 26.40 -15.33 -12.91
C GLU A 95 26.55 -15.15 -11.40
N ASP A 96 25.47 -14.77 -10.71
CA ASP A 96 25.42 -14.51 -9.27
C ASP A 96 24.03 -14.90 -8.68
N PRO A 97 23.83 -16.21 -8.39
CA PRO A 97 22.56 -16.71 -7.84
C PRO A 97 22.21 -16.11 -6.48
N ASP A 98 23.21 -15.78 -5.66
CA ASP A 98 23.01 -15.23 -4.32
C ASP A 98 22.41 -13.82 -4.41
N THR A 99 22.91 -12.98 -5.32
CA THR A 99 22.31 -11.66 -5.60
C THR A 99 20.88 -11.80 -6.12
N ALA A 100 20.63 -12.75 -7.02
CA ALA A 100 19.29 -12.99 -7.54
C ALA A 100 18.30 -13.43 -6.44
N ASP A 101 18.70 -14.31 -5.53
CA ASP A 101 17.88 -14.74 -4.39
C ASP A 101 17.64 -13.60 -3.39
N PHE A 102 18.66 -12.81 -3.07
CA PHE A 102 18.53 -11.64 -2.20
C PHE A 102 17.53 -10.61 -2.75
N LEU A 103 17.63 -10.29 -4.04
CA LEU A 103 16.72 -9.34 -4.68
C LEU A 103 15.30 -9.91 -4.74
N ARG A 104 15.14 -11.20 -5.04
CA ARG A 104 13.82 -11.86 -5.02
C ARG A 104 13.17 -11.73 -3.64
N GLU A 105 13.91 -12.05 -2.57
CA GLU A 105 13.44 -11.93 -1.19
C GLU A 105 13.05 -10.49 -0.85
N PHE A 106 13.91 -9.52 -1.18
CA PHE A 106 13.64 -8.11 -0.93
C PHE A 106 12.33 -7.64 -1.57
N TYR A 107 12.10 -7.92 -2.86
CA TYR A 107 10.87 -7.49 -3.54
C TYR A 107 9.64 -8.28 -3.10
N THR A 108 9.80 -9.56 -2.72
CA THR A 108 8.71 -10.36 -2.15
C THR A 108 8.21 -9.73 -0.84
N ASN A 109 9.12 -9.26 0.00
CA ASN A 109 8.80 -8.63 1.28
C ASN A 109 8.13 -7.25 1.16
N LEU A 110 8.09 -6.64 -0.04
CA LEU A 110 7.31 -5.42 -0.27
C LEU A 110 5.81 -5.68 -0.41
N VAL A 111 5.41 -6.93 -0.68
CA VAL A 111 4.00 -7.30 -0.88
C VAL A 111 3.46 -7.88 0.43
N PRO A 112 2.49 -7.23 1.09
CA PRO A 112 1.91 -7.76 2.31
C PRO A 112 1.17 -9.09 2.05
N PRO A 113 1.21 -10.05 3.00
CA PRO A 113 0.45 -11.30 2.88
C PRO A 113 -1.06 -11.05 2.79
N ALA A 114 -1.75 -11.78 1.92
CA ALA A 114 -3.19 -11.58 1.67
C ALA A 114 -4.08 -11.85 2.90
N ASP A 115 -3.61 -12.68 3.83
CA ASP A 115 -4.27 -13.06 5.07
C ASP A 115 -3.99 -12.11 6.24
N GLN A 116 -3.09 -11.15 6.07
CA GLN A 116 -2.65 -10.21 7.12
C GLN A 116 -2.93 -8.77 6.67
N PRO A 117 -4.17 -8.27 6.85
CA PRO A 117 -4.47 -6.89 6.55
C PRO A 117 -3.66 -5.98 7.47
N GLU A 118 -2.83 -5.13 6.88
CA GLU A 118 -2.06 -4.16 7.66
C GLU A 118 -3.02 -3.13 8.30
N VAL A 119 -3.04 -3.12 9.63
CA VAL A 119 -3.77 -2.14 10.43
C VAL A 119 -2.73 -1.17 10.99
N GLY A 120 -2.83 0.09 10.57
CA GLY A 120 -2.00 1.18 11.05
C GLY A 120 -2.28 1.55 12.50
N PRO A 121 -1.49 2.49 13.06
CA PRO A 121 -1.64 2.95 14.44
C PRO A 121 -3.08 3.38 14.75
N ALA A 122 -3.54 3.12 15.98
CA ALA A 122 -4.89 3.43 16.44
C ALA A 122 -6.03 2.77 15.63
N GLY A 123 -5.77 1.68 14.91
CA GLY A 123 -6.78 0.94 14.14
C GLY A 123 -7.14 1.60 12.81
N LEU A 124 -6.28 2.49 12.30
CA LEU A 124 -6.49 3.19 11.03
C LEU A 124 -5.98 2.33 9.85
N PRO A 125 -6.47 2.52 8.62
CA PRO A 125 -5.90 1.85 7.45
C PRO A 125 -4.43 2.25 7.28
N VAL A 126 -3.57 1.31 6.91
CA VAL A 126 -2.22 1.66 6.45
C VAL A 126 -2.31 2.54 5.21
N LEU A 127 -1.55 3.62 5.22
CA LEU A 127 -1.36 4.47 4.06
C LEU A 127 -0.15 3.99 3.28
N PHE A 128 -0.24 4.09 1.97
CA PHE A 128 0.89 3.81 1.11
C PHE A 128 1.93 4.91 1.29
N GLU A 129 3.20 4.56 1.42
CA GLU A 129 4.28 5.55 1.43
C GLU A 129 4.74 5.91 0.02
N TYR A 130 4.53 4.98 -0.92
CA TYR A 130 4.99 5.06 -2.29
C TYR A 130 3.84 4.85 -3.27
N VAL A 131 3.97 5.49 -4.42
CA VAL A 131 3.21 5.15 -5.63
C VAL A 131 4.13 4.41 -6.60
N HIS A 132 3.58 3.39 -7.23
CA HIS A 132 4.23 2.66 -8.30
C HIS A 132 3.51 2.97 -9.60
N LEU A 133 4.30 3.30 -10.62
CA LEU A 133 3.80 3.57 -11.95
C LEU A 133 4.47 2.63 -12.97
N ARG A 134 3.79 2.36 -14.08
CA ARG A 134 4.37 1.78 -15.30
C ARG A 134 4.18 2.65 -16.54
N ASN A 135 4.95 2.38 -17.60
CA ASN A 135 4.92 3.06 -18.89
C ASN A 135 5.13 4.58 -18.77
N ILE A 136 6.26 4.94 -18.16
CA ILE A 136 6.50 6.27 -17.64
C ILE A 136 7.04 7.19 -18.71
N THR A 137 6.54 8.42 -18.71
CA THR A 137 7.16 9.55 -19.37
C THR A 137 7.41 10.65 -18.33
N ILE A 138 8.66 11.03 -18.13
CA ILE A 138 9.05 12.16 -17.28
C ILE A 138 9.39 13.34 -18.17
N LEU A 139 8.74 14.48 -17.93
CA LEU A 139 9.08 15.77 -18.52
C LEU A 139 9.74 16.65 -17.44
N SER A 140 10.99 17.06 -17.69
CA SER A 140 11.75 17.91 -16.78
C SER A 140 12.66 18.84 -17.57
N GLY A 141 12.54 20.16 -17.36
CA GLY A 141 13.42 21.15 -17.99
C GLY A 141 13.55 21.01 -19.51
N GLY A 142 12.46 20.70 -20.20
CA GLY A 142 12.44 20.48 -21.66
C GLY A 142 12.91 19.10 -22.14
N HIS A 143 13.38 18.23 -21.24
CA HIS A 143 13.79 16.86 -21.56
C HIS A 143 12.64 15.87 -21.33
N LYS A 144 12.56 14.86 -22.21
CA LYS A 144 11.60 13.76 -22.14
C LYS A 144 12.35 12.44 -21.92
N THR A 145 12.08 11.78 -20.79
CA THR A 145 12.66 10.46 -20.46
C THR A 145 11.55 9.42 -20.38
N LYS A 146 11.77 8.24 -20.95
CA LYS A 146 10.83 7.10 -20.84
C LYS A 146 11.44 5.99 -20.00
N LEU A 147 10.64 5.43 -19.09
CA LEU A 147 11.04 4.34 -18.21
C LEU A 147 9.93 3.29 -18.13
N PRO A 148 10.24 1.99 -17.99
CA PRO A 148 9.21 0.96 -17.90
C PRO A 148 8.44 1.06 -16.58
N TYR A 149 9.13 1.36 -15.48
CA TYR A 149 8.56 1.48 -14.14
C TYR A 149 9.19 2.65 -13.38
N TRP A 150 8.43 3.19 -12.44
CA TRP A 150 8.89 4.24 -11.54
C TRP A 150 8.24 4.08 -10.17
N ARG A 151 9.00 4.36 -9.11
CA ARG A 151 8.53 4.39 -7.72
C ARG A 151 8.84 5.77 -7.14
N GLY A 152 7.84 6.42 -6.56
CA GLY A 152 8.00 7.74 -5.92
C GLY A 152 7.32 7.82 -4.57
N ARG A 153 7.83 8.68 -3.70
CA ARG A 153 7.21 8.94 -2.39
C ARG A 153 5.96 9.79 -2.54
N LEU A 154 4.89 9.41 -1.87
CA LEU A 154 3.62 10.11 -1.97
C LEU A 154 3.63 11.52 -1.38
N ASN A 155 4.37 11.72 -0.29
CA ASN A 155 4.52 13.04 0.33
C ASN A 155 5.34 14.05 -0.50
N ALA A 156 5.93 13.61 -1.62
CA ALA A 156 6.66 14.48 -2.54
C ALA A 156 5.81 14.87 -3.77
N ILE A 157 4.56 14.40 -3.86
CA ILE A 157 3.65 14.72 -4.95
C ILE A 157 2.91 16.01 -4.60
N GLU A 158 3.08 17.02 -5.44
CA GLU A 158 2.49 18.35 -5.27
C GLU A 158 1.06 18.39 -5.82
N ALA A 159 0.81 17.67 -6.91
CA ALA A 159 -0.50 17.58 -7.57
C ALA A 159 -0.60 16.31 -8.42
N PHE A 160 -1.82 15.90 -8.74
CA PHE A 160 -2.07 14.80 -9.67
C PHE A 160 -3.32 15.03 -10.53
N VAL A 161 -3.37 14.39 -11.70
CA VAL A 161 -4.53 14.33 -12.59
C VAL A 161 -4.74 12.90 -13.05
N LEU A 162 -5.97 12.39 -12.97
CA LEU A 162 -6.34 11.06 -13.47
C LEU A 162 -6.83 11.14 -14.91
N GLY A 163 -6.57 10.07 -15.68
CA GLY A 163 -6.93 10.03 -17.09
C GLY A 163 -6.05 10.92 -17.96
N ALA A 164 -4.95 11.46 -17.42
CA ALA A 164 -3.99 12.21 -18.20
C ALA A 164 -3.25 11.26 -19.15
N THR A 165 -3.43 11.46 -20.45
CA THR A 165 -2.71 10.74 -21.50
C THR A 165 -1.69 11.68 -22.14
N THR A 166 -0.48 11.18 -22.37
CA THR A 166 0.46 11.81 -23.30
C THR A 166 0.24 11.13 -24.64
N GLU A 167 -0.51 11.73 -25.55
CA GLU A 167 -0.38 11.34 -26.96
C GLU A 167 1.08 11.52 -27.42
#